data_AF-A0A2P7YIN6-F1
#
_entry.id   AF-A0A2P7YIN6-F1
#
_cell.length_a   1.000
_cell.length_b   1.000
_cell.length_c   1.000
_cell.angle_alpha   90.00
_cell.angle_beta   90.00
_cell.angle_gamma   90.00
#
_symmetry.space_group_name_H-M   'P 1'
#
loop_
_entity.id
_entity.type
_entity.pdbx_description
1 polymer ?
#
loop_
_entity_poly.entity_id
_entity_poly.type
_entity_poly.pdbx_seq_one_letter_code
_entity_poly.pdbx_strand_id
1 'polypeptide(L)'
;MQAALREALDQYFATTQFNFTKDTYITALRQSMEAVYLRKRPLVSIDIEAFERNPSKVTEVGVAIYDPEAQQLLLQPTIKTLHIIIKENKQMLNTRFVPNKKFEFNGGYSYELLMIQLRQFLANLFNHYLVDCRGSLVGHNVDGDIKWIRGMGVKFDNPSVVDTMKIFSYSRSKGTTLRGLLRTMGIPHANLHNAANDAYYTLLASFALCDPQQRERFNLDTYLTLYPSDLPKKVRDADKRREKFLDFALLEVQQPIFEDFRDSALWFNSKVQLTSYPYDREAAEAAAAEAKAAKENGQAEVVEVEEETPREAPTPKPKPKHKKWKK
;
A
#
# COMPACT_ATOMS: atom_id res chain seq x y z
N MET A 1 -4.32 -16.04 -21.67
CA MET A 1 -3.79 -15.24 -20.54
C MET A 1 -2.52 -15.83 -19.94
N GLN A 2 -2.52 -17.06 -19.40
CA GLN A 2 -1.33 -17.65 -18.75
C GLN A 2 -0.09 -17.75 -19.65
N ALA A 3 -0.26 -18.12 -20.92
CA ALA A 3 0.83 -18.13 -21.90
C ALA A 3 1.39 -16.71 -22.13
N ALA A 4 0.53 -15.71 -22.31
CA ALA A 4 0.93 -14.32 -22.50
C ALA A 4 1.66 -13.74 -21.27
N LEU A 5 1.20 -14.03 -20.05
CA LEU A 5 1.91 -13.64 -18.82
C LEU A 5 3.29 -14.27 -18.74
N ARG A 6 3.40 -15.55 -19.13
CA ARG A 6 4.68 -16.26 -19.15
C ARG A 6 5.64 -15.66 -20.18
N GLU A 7 5.16 -15.45 -21.40
CA GLU A 7 5.92 -14.84 -22.48
C GLU A 7 6.40 -13.44 -22.11
N ALA A 8 5.53 -12.60 -21.55
CA ALA A 8 5.90 -11.25 -21.09
C ALA A 8 6.98 -11.30 -19.99
N LEU A 9 6.89 -12.24 -19.05
CA LEU A 9 7.89 -12.42 -18.01
C LEU A 9 9.23 -12.90 -18.58
N ASP A 10 9.19 -13.89 -19.47
CA ASP A 10 10.40 -14.44 -20.10
C ASP A 10 11.08 -13.37 -20.99
N GLN A 11 10.30 -12.55 -21.70
CA GLN A 11 10.80 -11.41 -22.48
C GLN A 11 11.45 -10.36 -21.57
N TYR A 12 10.82 -9.98 -20.46
CA TYR A 12 11.39 -9.05 -19.49
C TYR A 12 12.77 -9.51 -19.00
N PHE A 13 12.94 -10.78 -18.65
CA PHE A 13 14.25 -11.31 -18.25
C PHE A 13 15.26 -11.44 -19.41
N ALA A 14 14.80 -11.51 -20.65
CA ALA A 14 15.67 -11.58 -21.82
C ALA A 14 16.18 -10.20 -22.27
N THR A 15 15.40 -9.14 -22.06
CA THR A 15 15.70 -7.79 -22.58
C THR A 15 16.19 -6.82 -21.51
N THR A 16 15.83 -7.00 -20.25
CA THR A 16 16.19 -6.08 -19.16
C THR A 16 17.65 -6.25 -18.76
N GLN A 17 18.37 -5.13 -18.65
CA GLN A 17 19.71 -5.11 -18.05
C GLN A 17 19.59 -4.97 -16.53
N PHE A 18 19.89 -6.05 -15.81
CA PHE A 18 19.88 -6.06 -14.35
C PHE A 18 21.23 -5.63 -13.80
N ASN A 19 21.30 -4.46 -13.16
CA ASN A 19 22.50 -3.92 -12.55
C ASN A 19 22.48 -4.13 -11.04
N PHE A 20 22.37 -5.38 -10.58
CA PHE A 20 22.40 -5.73 -9.17
C PHE A 20 23.83 -5.94 -8.65
N THR A 21 23.99 -5.95 -7.33
CA THR A 21 25.30 -6.25 -6.70
C THR A 21 25.69 -7.72 -6.77
N LYS A 22 24.74 -8.63 -7.04
CA LYS A 22 24.98 -10.08 -7.14
C LYS A 22 24.12 -10.69 -8.22
N ASP A 23 24.72 -11.54 -9.06
CA ASP A 23 24.00 -12.25 -10.12
C ASP A 23 22.93 -13.22 -9.56
N THR A 24 23.16 -13.76 -8.36
CA THR A 24 22.20 -14.64 -7.68
C THR A 24 20.87 -13.96 -7.38
N TYR A 25 20.83 -12.62 -7.32
CA TYR A 25 19.59 -11.86 -7.13
C TYR A 25 18.68 -11.92 -8.36
N ILE A 26 19.23 -12.06 -9.57
CA ILE A 26 18.42 -12.20 -10.79
C ILE A 26 17.62 -13.51 -10.73
N THR A 27 18.29 -14.62 -10.37
CA THR A 27 17.63 -15.92 -10.22
C THR A 27 16.56 -15.91 -9.12
N ALA A 28 16.87 -15.31 -7.96
CA ALA A 28 15.93 -15.20 -6.84
C ALA A 28 14.73 -14.29 -7.17
N LEU A 29 14.97 -13.20 -7.91
CA LEU A 29 13.93 -12.32 -8.42
C LEU A 29 13.00 -13.08 -9.38
N ARG A 30 13.56 -13.82 -10.35
CA ARG A 30 12.77 -14.62 -11.29
C ARG A 30 11.85 -15.61 -10.58
N GLN A 31 12.37 -16.33 -9.58
CA GLN A 31 11.56 -17.26 -8.79
C GLN A 31 10.40 -16.55 -8.07
N SER A 32 10.65 -15.37 -7.50
CA SER A 32 9.63 -14.56 -6.83
C SER A 32 8.57 -14.05 -7.82
N MET A 33 9.00 -13.56 -8.98
CA MET A 33 8.10 -13.08 -10.03
C MET A 33 7.28 -14.22 -10.62
N GLU A 34 7.84 -15.41 -10.83
CA GLU A 34 7.07 -16.58 -11.26
C GLU A 34 5.98 -16.98 -10.27
N ALA A 35 6.26 -16.86 -8.96
CA ALA A 35 5.28 -17.14 -7.92
C ALA A 35 4.13 -16.12 -7.90
N VAL A 36 4.43 -14.84 -8.12
CA VAL A 36 3.45 -13.75 -8.00
C VAL A 36 2.80 -13.37 -9.34
N TYR A 37 3.62 -12.92 -10.31
CA TYR A 37 3.17 -12.31 -11.57
C TYR A 37 2.32 -13.24 -12.43
N LEU A 38 2.64 -14.53 -12.43
CA LEU A 38 1.92 -15.52 -13.23
C LEU A 38 0.53 -15.83 -12.69
N ARG A 39 0.21 -15.46 -11.43
CA ARG A 39 -1.11 -15.68 -10.81
C ARG A 39 -1.58 -17.13 -10.94
N LYS A 40 -0.63 -18.08 -10.80
CA LYS A 40 -0.89 -19.52 -10.99
C LYS A 40 -1.36 -20.21 -9.72
N ARG A 41 -0.99 -19.68 -8.57
CA ARG A 41 -1.22 -20.30 -7.26
C ARG A 41 -1.60 -19.24 -6.23
N PRO A 42 -2.25 -19.64 -5.12
CA PRO A 42 -2.57 -18.72 -4.05
C PRO A 42 -1.34 -18.10 -3.41
N LEU A 43 -1.51 -16.87 -2.95
CA LEU A 43 -0.53 -16.13 -2.16
C LEU A 43 -1.15 -15.85 -0.80
N VAL A 44 -0.47 -16.30 0.26
CA VAL A 44 -0.89 -16.08 1.65
C VAL A 44 0.12 -15.14 2.28
N SER A 45 -0.29 -13.93 2.60
CA SER A 45 0.49 -13.02 3.43
C SER A 45 0.05 -13.11 4.88
N ILE A 46 1.03 -13.13 5.78
CA ILE A 46 0.81 -13.13 7.23
C ILE A 46 1.73 -12.10 7.87
N ASP A 47 1.20 -11.44 8.89
CA ASP A 47 1.95 -10.55 9.77
C ASP A 47 1.50 -10.81 11.21
N ILE A 48 2.44 -10.77 12.16
CA ILE A 48 2.20 -11.10 13.56
C ILE A 48 2.70 -9.96 14.44
N GLU A 49 1.77 -9.40 15.21
CA GLU A 49 2.09 -8.41 16.23
C GLU A 49 2.22 -9.06 17.61
N ALA A 50 3.23 -8.62 18.35
CA ALA A 50 3.55 -9.12 19.67
C ALA A 50 3.69 -7.98 20.67
N PHE A 51 3.50 -8.28 21.95
CA PHE A 51 3.56 -7.28 23.00
C PHE A 51 4.98 -6.75 23.19
N GLU A 52 5.15 -5.43 23.09
CA GLU A 52 6.45 -4.75 23.08
C GLU A 52 7.28 -4.96 24.37
N ARG A 53 6.63 -5.27 25.49
CA ARG A 53 7.30 -5.54 26.78
C ARG A 53 7.60 -7.02 27.00
N ASN A 54 6.93 -7.89 26.25
CA ASN A 54 7.16 -9.33 26.30
C ASN A 54 6.83 -9.95 24.94
N PRO A 55 7.82 -10.04 24.03
CA PRO A 55 7.59 -10.54 22.67
C PRO A 55 6.96 -11.94 22.64
N SER A 56 7.17 -12.79 23.66
CA SER A 56 6.52 -14.11 23.72
C SER A 56 4.98 -14.09 23.71
N LYS A 57 4.37 -12.91 23.91
CA LYS A 57 2.93 -12.71 23.92
C LYS A 57 2.47 -12.11 22.59
N VAL A 58 2.06 -12.98 21.67
CA VAL A 58 1.38 -12.58 20.42
C VAL A 58 0.05 -11.91 20.76
N THR A 59 -0.19 -10.72 20.24
CA THR A 59 -1.40 -9.93 20.48
C THR A 59 -2.39 -10.02 19.33
N GLU A 60 -1.89 -10.09 18.10
CA GLU A 60 -2.70 -10.04 16.89
C GLU A 60 -2.05 -10.87 15.78
N VAL A 61 -2.87 -11.41 14.88
CA VAL A 61 -2.43 -12.07 13.65
C VAL A 61 -3.27 -11.52 12.51
N GLY A 62 -2.58 -11.07 11.47
CA GLY A 62 -3.18 -10.63 10.22
C GLY A 62 -2.92 -11.63 9.12
N VAL A 63 -3.95 -11.95 8.32
CA VAL A 63 -3.80 -12.80 7.14
C VAL A 63 -4.44 -12.11 5.95
N ALA A 64 -3.73 -12.06 4.83
CA ALA A 64 -4.25 -11.59 3.55
C ALA A 64 -4.02 -12.66 2.48
N ILE A 65 -5.07 -13.05 1.75
CA ILE A 65 -5.01 -14.15 0.78
C ILE A 65 -5.48 -13.64 -0.57
N TYR A 66 -4.60 -13.76 -1.56
CA TYR A 66 -4.98 -13.67 -2.96
C TYR A 66 -5.02 -15.07 -3.54
N ASP A 67 -6.21 -15.48 -3.97
CA ASP A 67 -6.43 -16.76 -4.63
C ASP A 67 -6.80 -16.50 -6.08
N PRO A 68 -5.95 -16.83 -7.06
CA PRO A 68 -6.22 -16.46 -8.45
C PRO A 68 -7.43 -17.19 -9.06
N GLU A 69 -7.93 -18.27 -8.44
CA GLU A 69 -9.04 -19.06 -8.96
C GLU A 69 -10.29 -18.20 -9.20
N ALA A 70 -10.82 -18.26 -10.43
CA ALA A 70 -11.99 -17.51 -10.90
C ALA A 70 -11.91 -15.97 -10.84
N GLN A 71 -10.74 -15.38 -10.55
CA GLN A 71 -10.54 -13.93 -10.51
C GLN A 71 -9.43 -13.41 -11.43
N GLN A 72 -8.94 -14.23 -12.35
CA GLN A 72 -7.84 -13.87 -13.25
C GLN A 72 -8.13 -12.70 -14.19
N LEU A 73 -9.40 -12.52 -14.57
CA LEU A 73 -9.86 -11.46 -15.48
C LEU A 73 -10.48 -10.27 -14.73
N LEU A 74 -10.54 -10.31 -13.40
CA LEU A 74 -11.05 -9.17 -12.64
C LEU A 74 -10.05 -8.04 -12.70
N LEU A 75 -10.55 -6.86 -13.09
CA LEU A 75 -9.77 -5.62 -13.03
C LEU A 75 -9.35 -5.31 -11.59
N GLN A 76 -10.24 -5.57 -10.64
CA GLN A 76 -9.98 -5.45 -9.21
C GLN A 76 -10.10 -6.84 -8.55
N PRO A 77 -8.98 -7.54 -8.31
CA PRO A 77 -9.01 -8.83 -7.64
C PRO A 77 -9.48 -8.70 -6.19
N THR A 78 -10.13 -9.74 -5.70
CA THR A 78 -10.60 -9.79 -4.31
C THR A 78 -9.53 -10.45 -3.44
N ILE A 79 -9.02 -9.69 -2.49
CA ILE A 79 -8.09 -10.20 -1.46
C ILE A 79 -8.90 -10.46 -0.20
N LYS A 80 -8.87 -11.70 0.29
CA LYS A 80 -9.49 -12.05 1.57
C LYS A 80 -8.59 -11.56 2.69
N THR A 81 -9.10 -10.74 3.59
CA THR A 81 -8.34 -10.25 4.75
C THR A 81 -8.99 -10.70 6.04
N LEU A 82 -8.17 -11.13 6.98
CA LEU A 82 -8.59 -11.62 8.29
C LEU A 82 -7.74 -10.95 9.35
N HIS A 83 -8.41 -10.27 10.27
CA HIS A 83 -7.77 -9.69 11.44
C HIS A 83 -8.19 -10.44 12.70
N ILE A 84 -7.23 -11.03 13.41
CA ILE A 84 -7.48 -11.87 14.57
C ILE A 84 -6.76 -11.28 15.78
N ILE A 85 -7.51 -10.94 16.82
CA ILE A 85 -7.01 -10.50 18.12
C ILE A 85 -6.99 -11.70 19.07
N ILE A 86 -5.86 -11.93 19.73
CA ILE A 86 -5.71 -13.01 20.71
C ILE A 86 -6.45 -12.62 21.98
N LYS A 87 -7.53 -13.34 22.29
CA LYS A 87 -8.43 -13.03 23.42
C LYS A 87 -7.69 -12.98 24.76
N GLU A 88 -6.74 -13.89 24.97
CA GLU A 88 -5.91 -13.96 26.18
C GLU A 88 -5.00 -12.73 26.36
N ASN A 89 -4.57 -12.10 25.26
CA ASN A 89 -3.61 -11.00 25.25
C ASN A 89 -4.23 -9.67 24.77
N LYS A 90 -5.56 -9.59 24.66
CA LYS A 90 -6.29 -8.44 24.11
C LYS A 90 -5.90 -7.12 24.79
N GLN A 91 -5.77 -7.14 26.12
CA GLN A 91 -5.46 -5.98 26.95
C GLN A 91 -3.98 -5.53 26.88
N MET A 92 -3.11 -6.31 26.22
CA MET A 92 -1.70 -5.95 26.05
C MET A 92 -1.57 -4.99 24.85
N LEU A 93 -1.42 -3.70 25.12
CA LEU A 93 -1.37 -2.66 24.09
C LEU A 93 0.05 -2.14 23.90
N ASN A 94 0.49 -2.03 22.64
CA ASN A 94 1.76 -1.41 22.27
C ASN A 94 1.57 0.10 22.17
N THR A 95 2.37 0.88 22.90
CA THR A 95 2.29 2.35 22.86
C THR A 95 3.64 3.04 22.98
N ARG A 96 4.68 2.36 23.47
CA ARG A 96 5.97 2.97 23.77
C ARG A 96 6.86 3.08 22.53
N PHE A 97 6.94 2.01 21.74
CA PHE A 97 7.84 1.93 20.59
C PHE A 97 7.08 1.94 19.26
N VAL A 98 5.85 1.42 19.28
CA VAL A 98 4.98 1.30 18.12
C VAL A 98 3.61 1.89 18.46
N PRO A 99 2.98 2.67 17.56
CA PRO A 99 1.62 3.15 17.77
C PRO A 99 0.61 2.02 17.97
N ASN A 100 -0.37 2.21 18.84
CA ASN A 100 -1.45 1.25 19.00
C ASN A 100 -2.43 1.34 17.81
N LYS A 101 -2.31 0.42 16.85
CA LYS A 101 -3.25 0.30 15.72
C LYS A 101 -4.08 -0.98 15.75
N LYS A 102 -4.06 -1.68 16.89
CA LYS A 102 -4.77 -2.95 17.09
C LYS A 102 -6.23 -2.94 16.64
N PHE A 103 -6.96 -1.89 16.97
CA PHE A 103 -8.40 -1.80 16.72
C PHE A 103 -8.74 -1.00 15.46
N GLU A 104 -7.76 -0.68 14.62
CA GLU A 104 -7.91 0.15 13.42
C GLU A 104 -7.74 -0.67 12.13
N PHE A 105 -8.44 -1.81 12.05
CA PHE A 105 -8.44 -2.64 10.86
C PHE A 105 -9.24 -1.98 9.72
N ASN A 106 -8.63 -1.82 8.55
CA ASN A 106 -9.27 -1.14 7.42
C ASN A 106 -10.32 -2.02 6.72
N GLY A 107 -10.17 -3.35 6.81
CA GLY A 107 -11.01 -4.32 6.08
C GLY A 107 -12.32 -4.69 6.78
N GLY A 108 -12.71 -3.99 7.84
CA GLY A 108 -13.98 -4.21 8.55
C GLY A 108 -13.77 -4.70 9.97
N TYR A 109 -14.17 -5.93 10.26
CA TYR A 109 -14.27 -6.43 11.64
C TYR A 109 -13.05 -7.27 12.06
N SER A 110 -12.65 -7.11 13.31
CA SER A 110 -11.63 -7.93 13.95
C SER A 110 -12.28 -9.11 14.68
N TYR A 111 -11.76 -10.32 14.48
CA TYR A 111 -12.22 -11.51 15.18
C TYR A 111 -11.43 -11.71 16.47
N GLU A 112 -12.10 -12.13 17.53
CA GLU A 112 -11.45 -12.49 18.79
C GLU A 112 -11.42 -14.00 18.92
N LEU A 113 -10.21 -14.57 18.89
CA LEU A 113 -10.00 -16.02 19.03
C LEU A 113 -9.12 -16.32 20.23
N LEU A 114 -9.36 -17.46 20.86
CA LEU A 114 -8.40 -18.05 21.78
C LEU A 114 -7.17 -18.53 20.98
N MET A 115 -6.00 -18.50 21.60
CA MET A 115 -4.75 -18.99 21.01
C MET A 115 -4.88 -20.43 20.50
N ILE A 116 -5.64 -21.29 21.19
CA ILE A 116 -5.89 -22.67 20.74
C ILE A 116 -6.71 -22.74 19.44
N GLN A 117 -7.71 -21.88 19.29
CA GLN A 117 -8.54 -21.81 18.08
C GLN A 117 -7.74 -21.26 16.91
N LEU A 118 -6.92 -20.23 17.16
CA LEU A 118 -6.01 -19.69 16.15
C LEU A 118 -5.06 -20.76 15.62
N ARG A 119 -4.46 -21.58 16.49
CA ARG A 119 -3.53 -22.64 16.06
C ARG A 119 -4.18 -23.62 15.10
N GLN A 120 -5.39 -24.09 15.42
CA GLN A 120 -6.16 -24.99 14.57
C GLN A 120 -6.53 -24.32 13.25
N PHE A 121 -6.96 -23.06 13.31
CA PHE A 121 -7.30 -22.27 12.14
C PHE A 121 -6.11 -22.10 11.19
N LEU A 122 -4.95 -21.63 11.69
CA LEU A 122 -3.76 -21.43 10.86
C LEU A 122 -3.22 -22.73 10.29
N ALA A 123 -3.25 -23.83 11.05
CA ALA A 123 -2.83 -25.14 10.55
C ALA A 123 -3.68 -25.58 9.34
N ASN A 124 -5.00 -25.46 9.44
CA ASN A 124 -5.91 -25.80 8.34
C ASN A 124 -5.74 -24.86 7.14
N LEU A 125 -5.58 -23.56 7.40
CA LEU A 125 -5.38 -22.54 6.36
C LEU A 125 -4.10 -22.79 5.58
N PHE A 126 -2.99 -23.08 6.28
CA PHE A 126 -1.71 -23.36 5.63
C PHE A 126 -1.71 -24.70 4.90
N ASN A 127 -2.31 -25.75 5.47
CA ASN A 127 -2.46 -27.01 4.75
C ASN A 127 -3.20 -26.81 3.43
N HIS A 128 -4.34 -26.12 3.46
CA HIS A 128 -5.10 -25.86 2.25
C HIS A 128 -4.33 -25.00 1.23
N TYR A 129 -3.93 -23.79 1.61
CA TYR A 129 -3.40 -22.82 0.65
C TYR A 129 -1.93 -23.05 0.28
N LEU A 130 -1.09 -23.46 1.24
CA LEU A 130 0.35 -23.61 1.02
C LEU A 130 0.75 -25.02 0.62
N VAL A 131 0.04 -26.06 1.09
CA VAL A 131 0.34 -27.46 0.76
C VAL A 131 -0.54 -27.95 -0.39
N ASP A 132 -1.87 -28.03 -0.21
CA ASP A 132 -2.78 -28.61 -1.22
C ASP A 132 -2.77 -27.79 -2.52
N CYS A 133 -2.90 -26.47 -2.40
CA CYS A 133 -2.86 -25.55 -3.54
C CYS A 133 -1.42 -25.18 -3.98
N ARG A 134 -0.40 -25.63 -3.24
CA ARG A 134 1.03 -25.33 -3.47
C ARG A 134 1.33 -23.83 -3.58
N GLY A 135 0.59 -23.02 -2.83
CA GLY A 135 0.73 -21.58 -2.79
C GLY A 135 2.05 -21.10 -2.19
N SER A 136 2.22 -19.78 -2.15
CA SER A 136 3.41 -19.14 -1.60
C SER A 136 3.06 -18.29 -0.38
N LEU A 137 3.93 -18.34 0.62
CA LEU A 137 3.91 -17.46 1.79
C LEU A 137 4.57 -16.13 1.42
N VAL A 138 3.87 -15.03 1.62
CA VAL A 138 4.34 -13.68 1.31
C VAL A 138 4.55 -12.91 2.61
N GLY A 139 5.69 -12.27 2.78
CA GLY A 139 5.92 -11.46 3.98
C GLY A 139 6.94 -10.36 3.75
N HIS A 140 7.20 -9.61 4.81
CA HIS A 140 8.19 -8.54 4.83
C HIS A 140 9.18 -8.85 5.94
N ASN A 141 10.28 -9.55 5.60
CA ASN A 141 11.14 -10.27 6.56
C ASN A 141 10.48 -11.55 7.14
N VAL A 142 10.07 -12.47 6.25
CA VAL A 142 9.23 -13.64 6.56
C VAL A 142 9.82 -14.56 7.64
N ASP A 143 11.15 -14.59 7.76
CA ASP A 143 11.84 -15.41 8.76
C ASP A 143 11.45 -15.03 10.21
N GLY A 144 11.02 -13.79 10.45
CA GLY A 144 10.48 -13.33 11.72
C GLY A 144 9.13 -13.97 12.03
N ASP A 145 8.18 -13.85 11.11
CA ASP A 145 6.83 -14.41 11.25
C ASP A 145 6.85 -15.92 11.37
N ILE A 146 7.68 -16.62 10.59
CA ILE A 146 7.84 -18.08 10.67
C ILE A 146 8.25 -18.51 12.08
N LYS A 147 9.14 -17.76 12.74
CA LYS A 147 9.54 -18.06 14.13
C LYS A 147 8.37 -17.88 15.08
N TRP A 148 7.54 -16.85 14.90
CA TRP A 148 6.34 -16.65 15.71
C TRP A 148 5.31 -17.77 15.48
N ILE A 149 5.03 -18.13 14.24
CA ILE A 149 4.10 -19.20 13.86
C ILE A 149 4.52 -20.52 14.51
N ARG A 150 5.80 -20.88 14.37
CA ARG A 150 6.36 -22.09 15.00
C ARG A 150 6.35 -22.01 16.52
N GLY A 151 6.66 -20.84 17.09
CA GLY A 151 6.59 -20.59 18.54
C GLY A 151 5.19 -20.71 19.12
N MET A 152 4.15 -20.39 18.33
CA MET A 152 2.76 -20.66 18.68
C MET A 152 2.40 -22.15 18.59
N GLY A 153 3.28 -23.02 18.06
CA GLY A 153 3.03 -24.44 17.90
C GLY A 153 2.28 -24.80 16.62
N VAL A 154 2.18 -23.87 15.66
CA VAL A 154 1.61 -24.15 14.33
C VAL A 154 2.70 -24.76 13.46
N LYS A 155 2.42 -25.97 12.97
CA LYS A 155 3.30 -26.68 12.02
C LYS A 155 2.77 -26.48 10.62
N PHE A 156 3.68 -26.22 9.70
CA PHE A 156 3.42 -26.16 8.26
C PHE A 156 4.71 -26.52 7.54
N ASP A 157 4.58 -27.13 6.37
CA ASP A 157 5.73 -27.50 5.53
C ASP A 157 6.41 -26.24 5.00
N ASN A 158 7.70 -26.33 4.62
CA ASN A 158 8.44 -25.19 4.10
C ASN A 158 7.83 -24.72 2.76
N PRO A 159 7.02 -23.65 2.75
CA PRO A 159 6.32 -23.24 1.54
C PRO A 159 7.30 -22.51 0.62
N SER A 160 6.89 -22.28 -0.63
CA SER A 160 7.53 -21.24 -1.44
C SER A 160 7.38 -19.90 -0.71
N VAL A 161 8.46 -19.13 -0.58
CA VAL A 161 8.46 -17.85 0.15
C VAL A 161 8.75 -16.70 -0.81
N VAL A 162 7.95 -15.64 -0.70
CA VAL A 162 8.14 -14.35 -1.37
C VAL A 162 8.39 -13.29 -0.29
N ASP A 163 9.65 -12.89 -0.12
CA ASP A 163 10.03 -11.90 0.89
C ASP A 163 10.22 -10.52 0.24
N THR A 164 9.25 -9.64 0.47
CA THR A 164 9.22 -8.30 -0.14
C THR A 164 10.40 -7.43 0.31
N MET A 165 10.90 -7.61 1.54
CA MET A 165 12.08 -6.87 2.02
C MET A 165 13.34 -7.33 1.28
N LYS A 166 13.48 -8.64 1.05
CA LYS A 166 14.62 -9.21 0.29
C LYS A 166 14.56 -8.75 -1.17
N ILE A 167 13.40 -8.86 -1.82
CA ILE A 167 13.24 -8.46 -3.24
C ILE A 167 13.58 -6.98 -3.43
N PHE A 168 13.09 -6.10 -2.54
CA PHE A 168 13.41 -4.68 -2.60
C PHE A 168 14.91 -4.40 -2.38
N SER A 169 15.60 -5.22 -1.58
CA SER A 169 17.03 -5.06 -1.31
C SER A 169 17.94 -5.42 -2.48
N TYR A 170 17.46 -6.13 -3.51
CA TYR A 170 18.29 -6.50 -4.66
C TYR A 170 18.86 -5.28 -5.41
N SER A 171 18.09 -4.18 -5.41
CA SER A 171 18.46 -2.92 -6.06
C SER A 171 18.84 -1.81 -5.09
N ARG A 172 19.05 -2.12 -3.80
CA ARG A 172 19.32 -1.10 -2.78
C ARG A 172 20.40 -1.55 -1.81
N SER A 173 21.15 -0.59 -1.28
CA SER A 173 22.21 -0.87 -0.30
C SER A 173 21.70 -1.47 1.02
N LYS A 174 20.41 -1.35 1.31
CA LYS A 174 19.73 -1.92 2.49
C LYS A 174 18.28 -2.27 2.16
N GLY A 175 17.71 -3.18 2.96
CA GLY A 175 16.24 -3.34 3.03
C GLY A 175 15.57 -2.07 3.58
N THR A 176 14.24 -2.07 3.57
CA THR A 176 13.42 -0.96 4.07
C THR A 176 12.33 -1.47 5.00
N THR A 177 11.63 -0.55 5.67
CA THR A 177 10.39 -0.86 6.41
C THR A 177 9.23 -1.03 5.42
N LEU A 178 8.16 -1.73 5.83
CA LEU A 178 6.97 -1.86 4.99
C LEU A 178 6.45 -0.49 4.54
N ARG A 179 6.38 0.48 5.45
CA ARG A 179 6.04 1.89 5.14
C ARG A 179 6.92 2.47 4.02
N GLY A 180 8.24 2.32 4.14
CA GLY A 180 9.20 2.84 3.16
C GLY A 180 9.05 2.18 1.80
N LEU A 181 8.79 0.86 1.77
CA LEU A 181 8.49 0.12 0.55
C LEU A 181 7.21 0.63 -0.12
N LEU A 182 6.11 0.73 0.63
CA LEU A 182 4.81 1.18 0.10
C LEU A 182 4.91 2.60 -0.47
N ARG A 183 5.60 3.51 0.22
CA ARG A 183 5.86 4.86 -0.29
C ARG A 183 6.68 4.84 -1.57
N THR A 184 7.76 4.07 -1.62
CA THR A 184 8.60 3.97 -2.82
C THR A 184 7.80 3.48 -4.02
N MET A 185 6.86 2.55 -3.81
CA MET A 185 5.99 2.02 -4.86
C MET A 185 4.75 2.87 -5.12
N GLY A 186 4.60 4.03 -4.46
CA GLY A 186 3.42 4.89 -4.60
C GLY A 186 2.10 4.22 -4.16
N ILE A 187 2.15 3.27 -3.23
CA ILE A 187 0.97 2.55 -2.72
C ILE A 187 0.40 3.32 -1.51
N PRO A 188 -0.82 3.90 -1.63
CA PRO A 188 -1.47 4.56 -0.51
C PRO A 188 -1.76 3.55 0.60
N HIS A 189 -1.50 3.94 1.84
CA HIS A 189 -1.66 3.08 2.99
C HIS A 189 -2.03 3.86 4.24
N ALA A 190 -2.74 3.20 5.15
CA ALA A 190 -3.17 3.74 6.43
C ALA A 190 -3.17 2.64 7.49
N ASN A 191 -3.01 3.03 8.76
CA ASN A 191 -3.13 2.13 9.92
C ASN A 191 -2.17 0.94 9.87
N LEU A 192 -0.91 1.18 9.49
CA LEU A 192 0.18 0.21 9.71
C LEU A 192 0.38 -0.07 11.21
N HIS A 193 0.92 -1.21 11.59
CA HIS A 193 0.92 -1.78 12.96
C HIS A 193 -0.44 -2.34 13.40
N ASN A 194 -1.33 -2.54 12.44
CA ASN A 194 -2.43 -3.48 12.55
C ASN A 194 -2.05 -4.68 11.68
N ALA A 195 -1.97 -5.87 12.27
CA ALA A 195 -1.39 -7.03 11.61
C ALA A 195 -2.07 -7.36 10.27
N ALA A 196 -3.40 -7.21 10.17
CA ALA A 196 -4.12 -7.53 8.93
C ALA A 196 -3.94 -6.47 7.85
N ASN A 197 -3.84 -5.19 8.22
CA ASN A 197 -3.47 -4.15 7.29
C ASN A 197 -2.05 -4.39 6.77
N ASP A 198 -1.11 -4.74 7.64
CA ASP A 198 0.30 -4.98 7.27
C ASP A 198 0.44 -6.19 6.35
N ALA A 199 -0.28 -7.29 6.61
CA ALA A 199 -0.37 -8.44 5.69
C ALA A 199 -0.98 -8.05 4.33
N TYR A 200 -2.06 -7.25 4.33
CA TYR A 200 -2.69 -6.78 3.09
C TYR A 200 -1.74 -5.91 2.26
N TYR A 201 -1.11 -4.91 2.86
CA TYR A 201 -0.19 -4.03 2.16
C TYR A 201 1.09 -4.74 1.74
N THR A 202 1.56 -5.73 2.51
CA THR A 202 2.68 -6.59 2.10
C THR A 202 2.33 -7.39 0.84
N LEU A 203 1.11 -7.90 0.73
CA LEU A 203 0.64 -8.58 -0.47
C LEU A 203 0.57 -7.62 -1.67
N LEU A 204 0.05 -6.40 -1.50
CA LEU A 204 0.06 -5.38 -2.56
C LEU A 204 1.48 -4.99 -2.98
N ALA A 205 2.39 -4.84 -2.02
CA ALA A 205 3.79 -4.57 -2.30
C ALA A 205 4.43 -5.70 -3.10
N SER A 206 4.08 -6.97 -2.81
CA SER A 206 4.55 -8.11 -3.60
C SER A 206 4.09 -8.04 -5.05
N PHE A 207 2.86 -7.59 -5.32
CA PHE A 207 2.35 -7.42 -6.68
C PHE A 207 3.17 -6.38 -7.44
N ALA A 208 3.40 -5.22 -6.82
CA ALA A 208 4.16 -4.14 -7.43
C ALA A 208 5.65 -4.52 -7.64
N LEU A 209 6.28 -5.18 -6.67
CA LEU A 209 7.67 -5.62 -6.77
C LEU A 209 7.90 -6.71 -7.82
N CYS A 210 6.87 -7.49 -8.13
CA CYS A 210 6.95 -8.61 -9.05
C CYS A 210 6.31 -8.34 -10.42
N ASP A 211 5.87 -7.12 -10.69
CA ASP A 211 5.32 -6.72 -11.99
C ASP A 211 6.41 -6.06 -12.86
N PRO A 212 6.73 -6.60 -14.06
CA PRO A 212 7.76 -6.04 -14.94
C PRO A 212 7.61 -4.53 -15.21
N GLN A 213 6.40 -4.05 -15.45
CA GLN A 213 6.16 -2.64 -15.79
C GLN A 213 6.36 -1.74 -14.56
N GLN A 214 5.93 -2.20 -13.39
CA GLN A 214 6.18 -1.46 -12.15
C GLN A 214 7.68 -1.43 -11.81
N ARG A 215 8.40 -2.53 -12.03
CA ARG A 215 9.85 -2.59 -11.82
C ARG A 215 10.60 -1.60 -12.71
N GLU A 216 10.23 -1.52 -13.99
CA GLU A 216 10.75 -0.52 -14.92
C GLU A 216 10.41 0.90 -14.45
N ARG A 217 9.13 1.18 -14.18
CA ARG A 217 8.64 2.49 -13.74
C ARG A 217 9.38 3.03 -12.52
N PHE A 218 9.67 2.17 -11.54
CA PHE A 218 10.36 2.55 -10.31
C PHE A 218 11.87 2.31 -10.33
N ASN A 219 12.43 1.98 -11.51
CA ASN A 219 13.84 1.68 -11.72
C ASN A 219 14.40 0.68 -10.69
N LEU A 220 13.66 -0.42 -10.47
CA LEU A 220 13.99 -1.43 -9.48
C LEU A 220 15.03 -2.44 -9.95
N ASP A 221 15.49 -2.36 -11.19
CA ASP A 221 16.48 -3.26 -11.77
C ASP A 221 17.89 -2.66 -11.82
N THR A 222 18.02 -1.41 -11.39
CA THR A 222 19.31 -0.72 -11.23
C THR A 222 19.64 -0.56 -9.75
N TYR A 223 20.83 -1.00 -9.34
CA TYR A 223 21.28 -0.83 -7.97
C TYR A 223 21.49 0.65 -7.63
N LEU A 224 20.83 1.10 -6.56
CA LEU A 224 20.92 2.43 -6.01
C LEU A 224 21.52 2.38 -4.60
N THR A 225 22.62 3.12 -4.41
CA THR A 225 23.20 3.32 -3.08
C THR A 225 22.38 4.35 -2.32
N LEU A 226 21.55 3.90 -1.38
CA LEU A 226 20.89 4.79 -0.44
C LEU A 226 21.92 5.33 0.56
N TYR A 227 21.89 6.65 0.77
CA TYR A 227 22.80 7.40 1.66
C TYR A 227 24.30 7.17 1.36
N PRO A 228 24.79 7.65 0.19
CA PRO A 228 26.20 7.53 -0.19
C PRO A 228 27.17 7.91 0.93
N SER A 229 28.27 7.16 1.07
CA SER A 229 29.21 7.30 2.20
C SER A 229 29.94 8.64 2.24
N ASP A 230 30.07 9.26 1.07
CA ASP A 230 30.57 10.59 0.76
C ASP A 230 29.64 11.72 1.23
N LEU A 231 28.35 11.45 1.50
CA LEU A 231 27.48 12.45 2.10
C LEU A 231 27.88 12.73 3.57
N PRO A 232 27.90 14.00 4.00
CA PRO A 232 28.16 14.37 5.39
C PRO A 232 27.19 13.68 6.35
N LYS A 233 27.70 13.17 7.49
CA LYS A 233 26.91 12.43 8.48
C LYS A 233 25.62 13.15 8.90
N LYS A 234 25.69 14.47 9.10
CA LYS A 234 24.55 15.31 9.48
C LYS A 234 23.43 15.30 8.42
N VAL A 235 23.80 15.32 7.14
CA VAL A 235 22.87 15.26 6.00
C VAL A 235 22.22 13.88 5.94
N ARG A 236 23.02 12.81 6.00
CA ARG A 236 22.49 11.42 6.05
C ARG A 236 21.52 11.21 7.21
N ASP A 237 21.82 11.74 8.39
CA ASP A 237 20.96 11.60 9.57
C ASP A 237 19.72 12.50 9.50
N ALA A 238 19.77 13.61 8.75
CA ALA A 238 18.60 14.42 8.44
C ALA A 238 17.69 13.70 7.44
N ASP A 239 18.26 13.10 6.38
CA ASP A 239 17.50 12.40 5.35
C ASP A 239 16.86 11.11 5.88
N LYS A 240 17.57 10.34 6.71
CA LYS A 240 16.96 9.21 7.45
C LYS A 240 15.80 9.63 8.34
N ARG A 241 15.92 10.80 9.01
CA ARG A 241 14.83 11.35 9.82
C ARG A 241 13.67 11.79 8.93
N ARG A 242 13.95 12.45 7.81
CA ARG A 242 12.96 12.82 6.80
C ARG A 242 12.22 11.60 6.26
N GLU A 243 12.90 10.53 5.87
CA GLU A 243 12.27 9.27 5.42
C GLU A 243 11.35 8.66 6.50
N LYS A 244 11.77 8.73 7.77
CA LYS A 244 10.98 8.22 8.90
C LYS A 244 9.71 9.04 9.19
N PHE A 245 9.73 10.35 8.93
CA PHE A 245 8.68 11.29 9.38
C PHE A 245 7.92 12.02 8.26
N LEU A 246 8.36 11.96 7.00
CA LEU A 246 7.66 12.55 5.86
C LEU A 246 6.81 11.49 5.15
N ASP A 247 5.58 11.83 4.79
CA ASP A 247 4.68 10.97 4.01
C ASP A 247 5.03 10.88 2.51
N PHE A 248 5.99 11.68 2.03
CA PHE A 248 6.43 11.66 0.65
C PHE A 248 7.41 10.52 0.35
N ALA A 249 7.23 9.86 -0.79
CA ALA A 249 8.21 8.95 -1.36
C ALA A 249 9.51 9.71 -1.65
N LEU A 250 10.67 9.08 -1.44
CA LEU A 250 12.01 9.61 -1.74
C LEU A 250 12.26 9.91 -3.24
N LEU A 251 11.22 9.87 -4.08
CA LEU A 251 11.33 9.94 -5.53
C LEU A 251 11.32 11.37 -6.10
N GLU A 252 10.86 12.38 -5.36
CA GLU A 252 10.93 13.78 -5.82
C GLU A 252 11.41 14.71 -4.71
N VAL A 253 12.60 15.29 -4.92
CA VAL A 253 13.26 16.24 -4.00
C VAL A 253 12.70 17.66 -4.20
N GLN A 254 12.00 17.91 -5.30
CA GLN A 254 11.44 19.19 -5.66
C GLN A 254 9.92 19.15 -5.50
N GLN A 255 9.33 20.13 -4.80
CA GLN A 255 7.88 20.29 -4.81
C GLN A 255 7.45 20.53 -6.26
N PRO A 256 6.45 19.80 -6.78
CA PRO A 256 6.00 19.98 -8.15
C PRO A 256 5.55 21.44 -8.34
N ILE A 257 6.05 22.08 -9.39
CA ILE A 257 5.61 23.44 -9.75
C ILE A 257 4.24 23.38 -10.44
N PHE A 258 3.59 24.52 -10.61
CA PHE A 258 2.26 24.55 -11.24
C PHE A 258 2.27 23.97 -12.66
N GLU A 259 3.38 24.14 -13.37
CA GLU A 259 3.64 23.55 -14.67
C GLU A 259 3.64 22.02 -14.62
N ASP A 260 4.23 21.40 -13.60
CA ASP A 260 4.22 19.94 -13.41
C ASP A 260 2.79 19.44 -13.11
N PHE A 261 2.01 20.20 -12.33
CA PHE A 261 0.59 19.92 -12.11
C PHE A 261 -0.20 20.00 -13.43
N ARG A 262 -0.03 21.08 -14.19
CA ARG A 262 -0.71 21.25 -15.48
C ARG A 262 -0.35 20.14 -16.46
N ASP A 263 0.93 19.77 -16.53
CA ASP A 263 1.46 18.79 -17.48
C ASP A 263 1.09 17.35 -17.08
N SER A 264 1.02 17.04 -15.78
CA SER A 264 0.46 15.76 -15.29
C SER A 264 -1.05 15.68 -15.46
N ALA A 265 -1.76 16.81 -15.32
CA ALA A 265 -3.20 16.91 -15.54
C ALA A 265 -3.59 16.91 -17.03
N LEU A 266 -2.69 17.32 -17.94
CA LEU A 266 -2.89 17.29 -19.39
C LEU A 266 -3.18 15.87 -19.93
N TRP A 267 -2.69 14.82 -19.25
CA TRP A 267 -3.06 13.42 -19.54
C TRP A 267 -4.53 13.12 -19.22
N PHE A 268 -5.10 13.80 -18.24
CA PHE A 268 -6.51 13.74 -17.87
C PHE A 268 -7.24 14.90 -18.54
N ASN A 269 -7.59 14.71 -19.82
CA ASN A 269 -8.18 15.68 -20.73
C ASN A 269 -9.45 16.40 -20.18
N SER A 270 -9.29 17.30 -19.20
CA SER A 270 -10.34 18.12 -18.61
C SER A 270 -10.09 19.58 -18.99
N LYS A 271 -11.00 20.15 -19.79
CA LYS A 271 -10.95 21.56 -20.23
C LYS A 271 -10.80 22.55 -19.06
N VAL A 272 -11.26 22.17 -17.87
CA VAL A 272 -11.24 22.98 -16.63
C VAL A 272 -9.81 23.27 -16.15
N GLN A 273 -8.88 22.33 -16.34
CA GLN A 273 -7.52 22.47 -15.83
C GLN A 273 -6.58 23.16 -16.82
N LEU A 274 -6.81 22.99 -18.13
CA LEU A 274 -6.12 23.75 -19.18
C LEU A 274 -6.32 25.27 -19.04
N THR A 275 -7.43 25.69 -18.45
CA THR A 275 -7.76 27.09 -18.18
C THR A 275 -7.39 27.54 -16.77
N SER A 276 -6.83 26.65 -15.94
CA SER A 276 -6.39 27.01 -14.58
C SER A 276 -4.97 27.59 -14.62
N TYR A 277 -4.76 28.65 -13.85
CA TYR A 277 -3.49 29.35 -13.70
C TYR A 277 -3.10 29.40 -12.21
N PRO A 278 -1.83 29.63 -11.87
CA PRO A 278 -1.42 29.81 -10.48
C PRO A 278 -2.25 30.92 -9.83
N TYR A 279 -2.74 30.70 -8.61
CA TYR A 279 -3.45 31.73 -7.86
C TYR A 279 -2.47 32.82 -7.45
N ASP A 280 -2.48 33.93 -8.19
CA ASP A 280 -1.72 35.13 -7.86
C ASP A 280 -2.45 35.92 -6.78
N ARG A 281 -2.01 35.72 -5.55
CA ARG A 281 -2.62 36.34 -4.37
C ARG A 281 -2.49 37.85 -4.37
N GLU A 282 -1.36 38.40 -4.86
CA GLU A 282 -1.16 39.85 -4.90
C GLU A 282 -2.05 40.51 -5.95
N ALA A 283 -2.16 39.89 -7.13
CA ALA A 283 -3.10 40.35 -8.16
C ALA A 283 -4.56 40.24 -7.71
N ALA A 284 -4.92 39.16 -6.99
CA ALA A 284 -6.27 38.98 -6.45
C ALA A 284 -6.59 39.97 -5.32
N GLU A 285 -5.64 40.25 -4.43
CA GLU A 285 -5.80 41.25 -3.36
C GLU A 285 -5.84 42.68 -3.93
N ALA A 286 -5.05 42.98 -4.99
CA ALA A 286 -5.10 44.24 -5.71
C ALA A 286 -6.43 44.43 -6.44
N ALA A 287 -6.90 43.43 -7.19
CA ALA A 287 -8.20 43.47 -7.88
C ALA A 287 -9.37 43.57 -6.88
N ALA A 288 -9.28 42.92 -5.72
CA ALA A 288 -10.28 43.04 -4.66
C ALA A 288 -10.27 44.44 -4.02
N ALA A 289 -9.09 45.04 -3.81
CA ALA A 289 -8.96 46.41 -3.33
C ALA A 289 -9.49 47.42 -4.36
N GLU A 290 -9.23 47.20 -5.64
CA GLU A 290 -9.68 48.05 -6.75
C GLU A 290 -11.20 47.94 -6.95
N ALA A 291 -11.76 46.73 -6.87
CA ALA A 291 -13.22 46.51 -6.89
C ALA A 291 -13.92 47.12 -5.67
N LYS A 292 -13.26 47.12 -4.50
CA LYS A 292 -13.75 47.77 -3.30
C LYS A 292 -13.71 49.30 -3.43
N ALA A 293 -12.63 49.84 -3.99
CA ALA A 293 -12.50 51.26 -4.30
C ALA A 293 -13.50 51.73 -5.38
N ALA A 294 -13.78 50.91 -6.39
CA ALA A 294 -14.79 51.19 -7.41
C ALA A 294 -16.23 51.21 -6.84
N LYS A 295 -16.52 50.32 -5.88
CA LYS A 295 -17.78 50.35 -5.11
C LYS A 295 -17.89 51.55 -4.18
N GLU A 296 -16.79 51.99 -3.57
CA GLU A 296 -16.76 53.17 -2.69
C GLU A 296 -16.81 54.50 -3.46
N ASN A 297 -16.34 54.54 -4.71
CA ASN A 297 -16.38 55.72 -5.59
C ASN A 297 -17.62 55.80 -6.51
N GLY A 298 -18.62 54.95 -6.32
CA GLY A 298 -19.91 55.05 -7.01
C GLY A 298 -19.89 54.77 -8.53
N GLN A 299 -18.83 54.14 -9.05
CA GLN A 299 -18.77 53.68 -10.45
C GLN A 299 -19.03 52.17 -10.50
N ALA A 300 -20.26 51.77 -10.23
CA ALA A 300 -20.77 50.46 -10.62
C ALA A 300 -21.90 50.70 -11.63
N GLU A 301 -21.57 50.67 -12.91
CA GLU A 301 -22.60 50.44 -13.92
C GLU A 301 -23.21 49.07 -13.67
N VAL A 302 -24.52 49.05 -13.48
CA VAL A 302 -25.34 47.86 -13.32
C VAL A 302 -25.29 47.10 -14.64
N VAL A 303 -24.49 46.04 -14.71
CA VAL A 303 -24.69 44.99 -15.70
C VAL A 303 -25.65 43.99 -15.07
N GLU A 304 -26.94 44.11 -15.41
CA GLU A 304 -27.88 43.02 -15.26
C GLU A 304 -27.36 41.84 -16.11
N VAL A 305 -26.80 40.85 -15.44
CA VAL A 305 -26.66 39.51 -16.01
C VAL A 305 -27.98 38.82 -15.71
N GLU A 306 -28.73 38.45 -16.75
CA GLU A 306 -29.89 37.56 -16.63
C GLU A 306 -29.47 36.33 -15.80
N GLU A 307 -30.02 36.21 -14.59
CA GLU A 307 -29.92 34.99 -13.80
C GLU A 307 -30.58 33.87 -14.62
N GLU A 308 -29.77 32.96 -15.16
CA GLU A 308 -30.26 31.62 -15.50
C GLU A 308 -30.91 31.06 -14.23
N THR A 309 -32.22 30.93 -14.28
CA THR A 309 -33.07 30.33 -13.25
C THR A 309 -32.38 29.12 -12.61
N PRO A 310 -32.28 29.05 -11.26
CA PRO A 310 -31.70 27.89 -10.60
C PRO A 310 -32.49 26.64 -10.99
N ARG A 311 -31.82 25.63 -11.54
CA ARG A 311 -32.41 24.30 -11.69
C ARG A 311 -32.87 23.83 -10.31
N GLU A 312 -34.17 23.62 -10.15
CA GLU A 312 -34.76 23.07 -8.93
C GLU A 312 -34.00 21.81 -8.49
N ALA A 313 -33.59 21.79 -7.23
CA ALA A 313 -33.04 20.60 -6.61
C ALA A 313 -34.08 19.45 -6.69
N PRO A 314 -33.70 18.23 -7.10
CA PRO A 314 -34.63 17.13 -7.18
C PRO A 314 -35.21 16.85 -5.77
N THR A 315 -36.54 16.88 -5.68
CA THR A 315 -37.29 16.59 -4.46
C THR A 315 -36.82 15.28 -3.81
N PRO A 316 -36.62 15.23 -2.48
CA PRO A 316 -36.22 14.02 -1.79
C PRO A 316 -37.32 12.96 -1.93
N LYS A 317 -36.95 11.77 -2.45
CA LYS A 317 -37.84 10.61 -2.52
C LYS A 317 -38.39 10.28 -1.13
N PRO A 318 -39.70 9.96 -0.99
CA PRO A 318 -40.28 9.63 0.30
C PRO A 318 -39.62 8.38 0.89
N LYS A 319 -39.26 8.46 2.18
CA LYS A 319 -38.70 7.35 2.95
C LYS A 319 -39.65 6.14 2.90
N PRO A 320 -39.15 4.92 2.66
CA PRO A 320 -39.99 3.73 2.73
C PRO A 320 -40.51 3.55 4.16
N LYS A 321 -41.83 3.39 4.30
CA LYS A 321 -42.50 3.12 5.58
C LYS A 321 -41.97 1.80 6.14
N HIS A 322 -41.35 1.84 7.31
CA HIS A 322 -41.02 0.65 8.09
C HIS A 322 -42.31 -0.16 8.35
N LYS A 323 -42.41 -1.35 7.76
CA LYS A 323 -43.37 -2.37 8.21
C LYS A 323 -42.90 -2.85 9.58
N LYS A 324 -43.66 -2.50 10.63
CA LYS A 324 -43.59 -3.16 11.94
C LYS A 324 -43.84 -4.65 11.73
N TRP A 325 -42.85 -5.49 12.01
CA TRP A 325 -43.08 -6.90 12.25
C TRP A 325 -43.73 -7.02 13.64
N LYS A 326 -44.95 -7.56 13.69
CA LYS A 326 -45.59 -7.98 14.95
C LYS A 326 -44.95 -9.29 15.38
N LYS A 327 -44.70 -9.35 16.69
CA LYS A 327 -44.22 -10.44 17.57
C LYS A 327 -44.08 -11.83 16.96
#